data_AF-A0AAE4K0R7-F1
#
_entry.id   AF-A0AAE4K0R7-F1
#
_cell.length_a   1.000
_cell.length_b   1.000
_cell.length_c   1.000
_cell.angle_alpha   90.00
_cell.angle_beta   90.00
_cell.angle_gamma   90.00
#
_symmetry.space_group_name_H-M   'P 1'
#
loop_
_entity.id
_entity.type
_entity.pdbx_description
1 polymer ?
#
loop_
_entity_poly.entity_id
_entity_poly.type
_entity_poly.pdbx_seq_one_letter_code
_entity_poly.pdbx_strand_id
1 'polypeptide(L)'
;MPDRKIAMSMIQVQIPDLLQKWLSALAKQDGITIDQFIVTAIAGKLSALMTENYLKERAKRGNREKYGAVLAKVPDAQPTAQDRSPTS
;
A
#
# COMPACT_ATOMS: atom_id res chain seq x y z
N MET A 1 1.39 -30.12 -5.28
CA MET A 1 1.03 -28.70 -5.09
C MET A 1 -0.43 -28.57 -5.50
N PRO A 2 -1.39 -28.28 -4.62
CA PRO A 2 -2.77 -28.12 -5.09
C PRO A 2 -2.88 -26.79 -5.83
N ASP A 3 -3.45 -26.85 -7.04
CA ASP A 3 -3.93 -25.73 -7.82
C ASP A 3 -4.80 -24.82 -6.95
N ARG A 4 -4.27 -23.65 -6.56
CA ARG A 4 -5.08 -22.61 -5.91
C ARG A 4 -5.98 -22.02 -6.99
N LYS A 5 -7.12 -22.65 -7.24
CA LYS A 5 -8.23 -22.00 -7.95
C LYS A 5 -8.49 -20.67 -7.23
N ILE A 6 -8.27 -19.55 -7.91
CA ILE A 6 -8.74 -18.26 -7.44
C ILE A 6 -10.26 -18.33 -7.55
N ALA A 7 -10.92 -18.71 -6.45
CA ALA A 7 -12.37 -18.75 -6.39
C ALA A 7 -12.88 -17.30 -6.39
N MET A 8 -13.61 -16.93 -7.45
CA MET A 8 -14.30 -15.66 -7.52
C MET A 8 -15.59 -15.76 -6.71
N SER A 9 -15.81 -14.80 -5.81
CA SER A 9 -17.02 -14.70 -5.01
C SER A 9 -17.88 -13.55 -5.54
N MET A 10 -19.18 -13.79 -5.71
CA MET A 10 -20.13 -12.74 -6.09
C MET A 10 -20.55 -11.95 -4.84
N ILE A 11 -20.48 -10.62 -4.91
CA ILE A 11 -20.92 -9.70 -3.85
C ILE A 11 -22.01 -8.81 -4.43
N GLN A 12 -23.18 -8.77 -3.78
CA GLN A 12 -24.26 -7.87 -4.14
C GLN A 12 -24.31 -6.70 -3.15
N VAL A 13 -24.25 -5.48 -3.67
CA VAL A 13 -24.27 -4.25 -2.86
C VAL A 13 -25.20 -3.24 -3.54
N GLN A 14 -26.00 -2.55 -2.73
CA GLN A 14 -26.78 -1.40 -3.20
C GLN A 14 -25.96 -0.13 -3.04
N ILE A 15 -25.89 0.68 -4.09
CA ILE A 15 -25.18 1.96 -4.08
C ILE A 15 -26.13 3.06 -4.59
N PRO A 16 -25.97 4.32 -4.13
CA PRO A 16 -26.75 5.43 -4.65
C PRO A 16 -26.54 5.62 -6.16
N ASP A 17 -27.57 6.02 -6.88
CA ASP A 17 -27.53 6.23 -8.34
C ASP A 17 -26.42 7.19 -8.78
N LEU A 18 -26.16 8.22 -7.97
CA LEU A 18 -25.06 9.14 -8.23
C LEU A 18 -23.73 8.38 -8.26
N LEU A 19 -23.46 7.51 -7.29
CA LEU A 19 -22.22 6.76 -7.24
C LEU A 19 -22.09 5.81 -8.44
N GLN A 20 -23.19 5.18 -8.85
CA GLN A 20 -23.21 4.33 -10.04
C GLN A 20 -22.84 5.10 -11.31
N LYS A 21 -23.33 6.34 -11.47
CA LYS A 21 -23.00 7.20 -12.62
C LYS A 21 -21.50 7.53 -12.66
N TRP A 22 -20.93 7.88 -11.51
CA TRP A 22 -19.50 8.21 -11.40
C TRP A 22 -18.62 6.99 -11.68
N LEU A 23 -18.98 5.84 -11.13
CA LEU A 23 -18.31 4.57 -11.38
C LEU A 23 -18.28 4.22 -12.86
N SER A 24 -19.42 4.40 -13.54
CA SER A 24 -19.54 4.15 -14.98
C SER A 24 -18.70 5.12 -15.81
N ALA A 25 -18.62 6.39 -15.41
CA ALA A 25 -17.81 7.39 -16.11
C ALA A 25 -16.31 7.11 -15.96
N LEU A 26 -15.85 6.81 -14.74
CA LEU A 26 -14.44 6.50 -14.45
C LEU A 26 -14.00 5.19 -15.12
N ALA A 27 -14.80 4.14 -15.04
CA ALA A 27 -14.49 2.87 -15.71
C ALA A 27 -14.35 3.04 -17.24
N LYS A 28 -15.23 3.86 -17.86
CA LYS A 28 -15.10 4.22 -19.28
C LYS A 28 -13.84 5.00 -19.59
N GLN A 29 -13.48 5.96 -18.74
CA GLN A 29 -12.26 6.76 -18.90
C GLN A 29 -11.00 5.86 -18.87
N ASP A 30 -10.97 4.89 -17.96
CA ASP A 30 -9.86 3.97 -17.78
C ASP A 30 -9.90 2.78 -18.76
N GLY A 31 -10.96 2.66 -19.57
CA GLY A 31 -11.13 1.57 -20.54
C GLY A 31 -11.35 0.19 -19.90
N ILE A 32 -11.83 0.14 -18.66
CA ILE A 32 -12.07 -1.10 -17.90
C ILE A 32 -13.55 -1.32 -17.59
N THR A 33 -13.90 -2.55 -17.21
CA THR A 33 -15.26 -2.85 -16.75
C THR A 33 -15.50 -2.31 -15.32
N ILE A 34 -16.78 -2.12 -14.98
CA ILE A 34 -17.17 -1.70 -13.63
C ILE A 34 -16.68 -2.71 -12.57
N ASP A 35 -16.81 -4.02 -12.83
CA ASP A 35 -16.36 -5.05 -11.90
C ASP A 35 -14.85 -4.98 -11.65
N GLN A 36 -14.05 -4.79 -12.71
CA GLN A 36 -12.60 -4.61 -12.59
C GLN A 36 -12.25 -3.35 -11.80
N PHE A 37 -12.98 -2.26 -12.03
CA PHE A 37 -12.80 -1.03 -11.27
C PHE A 37 -13.06 -1.26 -9.77
N ILE A 38 -14.20 -1.88 -9.42
CA ILE A 38 -14.57 -2.18 -8.04
C ILE A 38 -13.52 -3.08 -7.38
N VAL A 39 -13.11 -4.16 -8.03
CA VAL A 39 -12.10 -5.10 -7.50
C VAL A 39 -10.78 -4.39 -7.24
N THR A 40 -10.34 -3.54 -8.17
CA THR A 40 -9.09 -2.77 -8.03
C THR A 40 -9.17 -1.77 -6.89
N ALA A 41 -10.30 -1.04 -6.77
CA ALA A 41 -10.52 -0.09 -5.69
C ALA A 41 -10.54 -0.78 -4.31
N ILE A 42 -11.20 -1.95 -4.20
CA ILE A 42 -11.21 -2.76 -2.97
C ILE A 42 -9.80 -3.21 -2.62
N ALA A 43 -9.05 -3.76 -3.58
CA ALA A 43 -7.68 -4.21 -3.38
C ALA A 43 -6.77 -3.06 -2.92
N GLY A 44 -6.89 -1.88 -3.55
CA GLY A 44 -6.15 -0.68 -3.16
C GLY A 44 -6.47 -0.22 -1.74
N LYS A 45 -7.76 -0.13 -1.39
CA LYS A 45 -8.20 0.26 -0.04
C LYS A 45 -7.71 -0.74 1.02
N LEU A 46 -7.80 -2.04 0.73
CA LEU A 46 -7.30 -3.09 1.64
C LEU A 46 -5.79 -3.00 1.81
N SER A 47 -5.03 -2.82 0.72
CA SER A 47 -3.58 -2.66 0.76
C SER A 47 -3.17 -1.47 1.64
N ALA A 48 -3.84 -0.33 1.48
CA ALA A 48 -3.60 0.86 2.29
C ALA A 48 -3.89 0.61 3.79
N LEU A 49 -5.05 0.02 4.11
CA LEU A 49 -5.44 -0.27 5.50
C LEU A 49 -4.56 -1.34 6.15
N MET A 50 -4.21 -2.40 5.42
CA MET A 50 -3.33 -3.45 5.93
C MET A 50 -1.91 -2.91 6.16
N THR A 51 -1.42 -2.04 5.28
CA THR A 51 -0.12 -1.41 5.44
C THR A 51 -0.09 -0.51 6.67
N GLU A 52 -1.14 0.30 6.89
CA GLU A 52 -1.25 1.11 8.11
C GLU A 52 -1.23 0.24 9.37
N ASN A 53 -2.01 -0.84 9.39
CA ASN A 53 -2.04 -1.74 10.53
C ASN A 53 -0.71 -2.47 10.75
N TYR A 54 -0.06 -2.92 9.67
CA TYR A 54 1.26 -3.52 9.72
C TYR A 54 2.31 -2.55 10.27
N LEU A 55 2.32 -1.29 9.82
CA LEU A 55 3.24 -0.27 10.33
C LEU A 55 3.02 0.00 11.83
N LYS A 56 1.76 0.09 12.27
CA LYS A 56 1.42 0.24 13.70
C LYS A 56 1.90 -0.94 14.54
N GLU A 57 1.63 -2.17 14.11
CA GLU A 57 2.09 -3.38 14.81
C GLU A 57 3.61 -3.55 14.79
N ARG A 58 4.26 -3.21 13.67
CA ARG A 58 5.72 -3.21 13.54
C ARG A 58 6.35 -2.17 14.46
N ALA A 59 5.74 -0.99 14.60
CA ALA A 59 6.20 0.07 15.49
C ALA A 59 6.16 -0.36 16.96
N LYS A 60 5.13 -1.12 17.39
CA LYS A 60 5.05 -1.71 18.74
C LYS A 60 6.23 -2.65 19.04
N ARG A 61 6.78 -3.31 18.02
CA ARG A 61 7.95 -4.18 18.14
C ARG A 61 9.28 -3.40 18.06
N GLY A 62 9.24 -2.11 17.75
CA GLY A 62 10.41 -1.24 17.72
C GLY A 62 10.87 -0.92 19.14
N ASN A 63 12.19 -0.98 19.37
CA ASN A 63 12.78 -0.50 20.62
C ASN A 63 13.75 0.64 20.27
N ARG A 64 13.43 1.84 20.75
CA ARG A 64 14.17 3.06 20.45
C ARG A 64 15.57 3.07 21.05
N GLU A 65 15.76 2.44 22.20
CA GLU A 65 17.08 2.31 22.84
C GLU A 65 17.98 1.36 22.06
N LYS A 66 17.45 0.20 21.62
CA LYS A 66 18.19 -0.72 20.75
C LYS A 66 18.56 -0.07 19.43
N TYR A 67 17.64 0.72 18.87
CA TYR A 67 17.89 1.49 17.66
C TYR A 67 19.02 2.52 17.86
N GLY A 68 18.96 3.30 18.93
CA GLY A 68 20.02 4.25 19.30
C GLY A 68 21.37 3.57 19.56
N ALA A 69 21.38 2.42 20.23
CA ALA A 69 22.58 1.64 20.49
C ALA A 69 23.22 1.06 19.22
N VAL A 70 22.42 0.78 18.17
CA VAL A 70 22.94 0.41 16.85
C VAL A 70 23.49 1.64 16.12
N LEU A 71 22.77 2.78 16.15
CA LEU A 71 23.25 4.01 15.53
C LEU A 71 24.55 4.53 16.18
N ALA A 72 24.72 4.38 17.49
CA ALA A 72 25.95 4.76 18.19
C ALA A 72 27.18 3.93 17.78
N LYS A 73 26.99 2.79 17.09
CA LYS A 73 28.08 1.99 16.51
C LYS A 73 28.49 2.47 15.13
N VAL A 74 27.71 3.34 14.49
CA VAL A 74 28.07 3.96 13.22
C VAL A 74 29.18 4.97 13.51
N PRO A 75 30.37 4.82 12.90
CA PRO A 75 31.44 5.79 13.06
C PRO A 75 31.00 7.16 12.56
N ASP A 76 31.28 8.20 13.34
CA ASP A 76 31.06 9.58 12.92
C ASP A 76 32.17 10.00 11.95
N ALA A 77 32.08 9.49 10.72
CA ALA A 77 33.04 9.71 9.65
C ALA A 77 32.39 10.53 8.53
N GLN A 78 33.18 11.42 7.92
CA GLN A 78 32.69 12.18 6.78
C GLN A 78 32.28 11.24 5.63
N PRO A 79 31.15 11.51 4.95
CA PRO A 79 30.76 10.78 3.76
C PRO A 79 31.89 10.80 2.73
N THR A 80 32.16 9.64 2.14
CA THR A 80 33.12 9.51 1.04
C THR A 80 32.65 10.33 -0.16
N ALA A 81 33.55 10.71 -1.07
CA ALA A 81 33.22 11.57 -2.21
C ALA A 81 32.09 11.03 -3.09
N GLN A 82 31.83 9.72 -3.07
CA GLN A 82 30.76 9.03 -3.81
C GLN A 82 29.41 9.02 -3.07
N ASP A 83 29.42 9.30 -1.77
CA ASP A 83 28.25 9.31 -0.86
C ASP A 83 27.84 10.75 -0.49
N ARG A 84 28.50 11.74 -1.10
CA ARG A 84 28.11 13.15 -1.01
C ARG A 84 26.94 13.40 -1.96
N SER A 85 25.85 13.96 -1.44
CA SER A 85 24.79 14.50 -2.28
C SER A 85 25.36 15.54 -3.24
N PRO A 86 24.91 15.60 -4.51
CA PRO A 86 25.32 16.67 -5.40
C PRO A 86 24.88 18.00 -4.78
N THR A 87 25.87 18.79 -4.35
CA THR A 87 25.64 20.15 -3.84
C THR A 87 24.99 20.95 -4.96
N SER A 88 23.75 21.40 -4.76
CA SER A 88 23.07 22.34 -5.66
C SER A 88 23.53 23.77 -5.44
#